data_AF-A0A6C0CEX3-F1
#
_entry.id   AF-A0A6C0CEX3-F1
#
_cell.length_a   1.000
_cell.length_b   1.000
_cell.length_c   1.000
_cell.angle_alpha   90.00
_cell.angle_beta   90.00
_cell.angle_gamma   90.00
#
_symmetry.space_group_name_H-M   'P 1'
#
loop_
_entity.id
_entity.type
_entity.pdbx_description
1 polymer ?
#
loop_
_entity_poly.entity_id
_entity_poly.type
_entity_poly.pdbx_seq_one_letter_code
_entity_poly.pdbx_strand_id
1 'polypeptide(L)'
;MNSPPAAKIHKDKDNENTCARILTPKQMGPLCWFMATFVAMFYSQRSRKKLLDASPSWNNKKALFASLKHVLDDKYLKTKNGRDSEDYKKFRDDTFIKILSYLHLENSKAFPYDPKKVSGGFVPEYYIGKLYKLLNVDYKIFSYFTTDKVLSYSFLNEEYDWLNYTIAKREIIIDINIENVFKDKTRRDYYNDNGYAPPILIVKVSETAGDTSFYKVKDGNTKDSLTSMKEQIFYNGKEYNLDAVILANWNINKKNGHAIAGITCKKGKYVYNGWTRTSMDPVMKNQSIDSDIPCELMKYDWNIVKNNDFCLNTRKCIPELLKKKLKVRDICFNFSKGGKLLIYVCKDVNKNTSSENYADAKKSLSPLSPPKAPKKPKKPKNPNEPKVCPEGKVLNPRTNRCILIKNVKKPLKPPKSPKSPKSPKPTQPKVCPEGKVLNPKTNRCIIDKNVKKPKEPKVCPEGKVLNPKTGRCILKNSATAKKLL
;
A
#
# COMPACT_ATOMS: atom_id res chain seq x y z
N MET A 1 -23.67 -19.77 -60.44
CA MET A 1 -22.81 -18.64 -60.04
C MET A 1 -23.07 -18.39 -58.56
N ASN A 2 -22.13 -18.78 -57.71
CA ASN A 2 -22.25 -18.71 -56.25
C ASN A 2 -21.86 -17.32 -55.78
N SER A 3 -22.82 -16.57 -55.20
CA SER A 3 -22.52 -15.36 -54.43
C SER A 3 -21.78 -15.74 -53.14
N PRO A 4 -20.70 -15.03 -52.74
CA PRO A 4 -19.94 -15.38 -51.55
C PRO A 4 -20.76 -15.06 -50.28
N PRO A 5 -20.63 -15.87 -49.21
CA PRO A 5 -21.26 -15.54 -47.94
C PRO A 5 -20.55 -14.33 -47.31
N ALA A 6 -21.34 -13.36 -46.89
CA ALA A 6 -20.90 -12.17 -46.18
C ALA A 6 -20.00 -12.57 -45.00
N ALA A 7 -18.76 -12.06 -45.02
CA ALA A 7 -17.82 -12.20 -43.92
C ALA A 7 -18.49 -11.72 -42.63
N LYS A 8 -18.58 -12.61 -41.64
CA LYS A 8 -18.90 -12.24 -40.26
C LYS A 8 -17.83 -11.26 -39.80
N ILE A 9 -18.17 -9.97 -39.81
CA ILE A 9 -17.42 -8.94 -39.10
C ILE A 9 -17.44 -9.38 -37.64
N HIS A 10 -16.29 -9.83 -37.14
CA HIS A 10 -16.06 -10.00 -35.73
C HIS A 10 -16.37 -8.67 -35.06
N LYS A 11 -17.48 -8.64 -34.30
CA LYS A 11 -17.74 -7.60 -33.31
C LYS A 11 -16.70 -7.75 -32.21
N ASP A 12 -15.49 -7.24 -32.43
CA ASP A 12 -14.69 -6.71 -31.34
C ASP A 12 -15.44 -5.49 -30.82
N LYS A 13 -16.35 -5.74 -29.87
CA LYS A 13 -17.06 -4.68 -29.16
C LYS A 13 -16.03 -3.93 -28.30
N ASP A 14 -15.59 -2.79 -28.83
CA ASP A 14 -15.09 -1.59 -28.17
C ASP A 14 -15.26 -1.59 -26.65
N ASN A 15 -14.26 -2.15 -25.96
CA ASN A 15 -14.03 -1.93 -24.53
C ASN A 15 -13.29 -0.60 -24.36
N GLU A 16 -13.97 0.48 -24.77
CA GLU A 16 -13.50 1.86 -24.72
C GLU A 16 -12.86 2.16 -23.35
N ASN A 17 -11.63 2.67 -23.39
CA ASN A 17 -10.68 2.68 -22.27
C ASN A 17 -11.19 3.46 -21.04
N THR A 18 -11.93 2.78 -20.15
CA THR A 18 -12.56 3.37 -18.95
C THR A 18 -11.61 4.23 -18.12
N CYS A 19 -10.32 3.87 -18.08
CA CYS A 19 -9.30 4.63 -17.35
C CYS A 19 -9.09 6.04 -17.91
N ALA A 20 -9.13 6.21 -19.23
CA ALA A 20 -9.00 7.51 -19.89
C ALA A 20 -10.24 8.40 -19.71
N ARG A 21 -11.33 7.85 -19.15
CA ARG A 21 -12.56 8.56 -18.83
C ARG A 21 -12.67 8.90 -17.34
N ILE A 22 -11.70 8.49 -16.52
CA ILE A 22 -11.68 8.87 -15.11
C ILE A 22 -11.34 10.36 -15.04
N LEU A 23 -12.29 11.13 -14.52
CA LEU A 23 -12.10 12.51 -14.12
C LEU A 23 -11.18 12.52 -12.92
N THR A 24 -10.11 13.28 -13.05
CA THR A 24 -9.20 13.49 -11.96
C THR A 24 -9.61 14.73 -11.21
N PRO A 25 -9.28 14.82 -9.92
CA PRO A 25 -9.68 15.97 -9.17
C PRO A 25 -8.87 17.20 -9.57
N LYS A 26 -9.55 18.34 -9.76
CA LYS A 26 -8.94 19.63 -10.06
C LYS A 26 -8.06 20.09 -8.90
N GLN A 27 -6.89 20.65 -9.21
CA GLN A 27 -6.08 21.32 -8.20
C GLN A 27 -6.69 22.69 -7.86
N MET A 28 -7.01 22.89 -6.58
CA MET A 28 -7.39 24.19 -6.02
C MET A 28 -6.25 24.73 -5.16
N GLY A 29 -5.62 25.82 -5.58
CA GLY A 29 -4.51 26.45 -4.85
C GLY A 29 -3.23 25.61 -4.79
N PRO A 30 -2.42 25.73 -3.72
CA PRO A 30 -1.08 25.13 -3.59
C PRO A 30 -1.10 23.63 -3.19
N LEU A 31 -2.10 22.88 -3.66
CA LEU A 31 -2.36 21.51 -3.21
C LEU A 31 -1.82 20.41 -4.13
N CYS A 32 -1.01 20.73 -5.14
CA CYS A 32 -0.47 19.76 -6.10
C CYS A 32 0.16 18.53 -5.43
N TRP A 33 0.93 18.75 -4.36
CA TRP A 33 1.58 17.70 -3.57
C TRP A 33 0.57 16.70 -2.96
N PHE A 34 -0.52 17.22 -2.39
CA PHE A 34 -1.54 16.41 -1.75
C PHE A 34 -2.36 15.67 -2.80
N MET A 35 -2.70 16.34 -3.90
CA MET A 35 -3.47 15.74 -4.97
C MET A 35 -2.70 14.63 -5.69
N ALA A 36 -1.40 14.84 -5.95
CA ALA A 36 -0.54 13.78 -6.51
C ALA A 36 -0.47 12.58 -5.56
N THR A 37 -0.33 12.82 -4.24
CA THR A 37 -0.37 11.78 -3.21
C THR A 37 -1.70 11.03 -3.22
N PHE A 38 -2.80 11.78 -3.22
CA PHE A 38 -4.15 11.22 -3.17
C PHE A 38 -4.45 10.38 -4.41
N VAL A 39 -4.14 10.87 -5.60
CA VAL A 39 -4.33 10.14 -6.86
C VAL A 39 -3.49 8.87 -6.90
N ALA A 40 -2.23 8.93 -6.46
CA ALA A 40 -1.38 7.74 -6.38
C ALA A 40 -1.97 6.66 -5.45
N MET A 41 -2.68 7.05 -4.40
CA MET A 41 -3.32 6.12 -3.45
C MET A 41 -4.71 5.63 -3.90
N PHE A 42 -5.60 6.55 -4.27
CA PHE A 42 -7.04 6.31 -4.48
C PHE A 42 -7.41 5.99 -5.93
N TYR A 43 -6.55 6.29 -6.90
CA TYR A 43 -6.85 6.09 -8.32
C TYR A 43 -5.95 5.03 -8.95
N SER A 44 -4.74 4.85 -8.43
CA SER A 44 -3.86 3.78 -8.89
C SER A 44 -4.43 2.41 -8.56
N GLN A 45 -4.38 1.48 -9.52
CA GLN A 45 -5.16 0.25 -9.48
C GLN A 45 -4.94 -0.61 -8.24
N ARG A 46 -3.69 -0.96 -7.91
CA ARG A 46 -3.41 -1.90 -6.82
C ARG A 46 -3.49 -1.19 -5.47
N SER A 47 -3.06 0.07 -5.39
CA SER A 47 -3.21 0.90 -4.18
C SER A 47 -4.68 1.08 -3.81
N ARG A 48 -5.52 1.48 -4.76
CA ARG A 48 -6.97 1.62 -4.57
C ARG A 48 -7.60 0.31 -4.12
N LYS A 49 -7.15 -0.83 -4.65
CA LYS A 49 -7.63 -2.14 -4.22
C LYS A 49 -7.35 -2.40 -2.73
N LYS A 50 -6.13 -2.11 -2.24
CA LYS A 50 -5.81 -2.25 -0.81
C LYS A 50 -6.69 -1.35 0.06
N LEU A 51 -6.98 -0.13 -0.40
CA LEU A 51 -7.89 0.77 0.29
C LEU A 51 -9.34 0.26 0.29
N LEU A 52 -9.83 -0.28 -0.84
CA LEU A 52 -11.16 -0.90 -0.91
C LEU A 52 -11.29 -2.05 0.08
N ASP A 53 -10.28 -2.92 0.15
CA ASP A 53 -10.25 -4.07 1.05
C ASP A 53 -10.24 -3.63 2.54
N ALA A 54 -9.58 -2.51 2.86
CA ALA A 54 -9.55 -1.95 4.21
C ALA A 54 -10.78 -1.09 4.56
N SER A 55 -11.46 -0.52 3.56
CA SER A 55 -12.56 0.44 3.75
C SER A 55 -13.76 -0.03 4.58
N PRO A 56 -14.11 -1.34 4.69
CA PRO A 56 -15.17 -1.78 5.59
C PRO A 56 -14.89 -1.50 7.06
N SER A 57 -13.63 -1.34 7.47
CA SER A 57 -13.27 -1.03 8.87
C SER A 57 -13.26 0.48 9.17
N TRP A 58 -13.52 1.34 8.18
CA TRP A 58 -13.46 2.79 8.37
C TRP A 58 -14.66 3.31 9.15
N ASN A 59 -14.43 4.26 10.06
CA ASN A 59 -15.49 4.85 10.87
C ASN A 59 -16.25 5.95 10.09
N ASN A 60 -17.17 5.53 9.23
CA ASN A 60 -17.96 6.44 8.39
C ASN A 60 -18.91 7.38 9.15
N LYS A 61 -18.98 7.29 10.49
CA LYS A 61 -19.67 8.31 11.32
C LYS A 61 -18.87 9.61 11.42
N LYS A 62 -17.54 9.56 11.22
CA LYS A 62 -16.70 10.76 11.16
C LYS A 62 -16.68 11.31 9.73
N ALA A 63 -16.80 12.63 9.61
CA ALA A 63 -16.85 13.35 8.33
C ALA A 63 -15.63 13.05 7.43
N LEU A 64 -14.44 12.88 8.03
CA LEU A 64 -13.22 12.51 7.32
C LEU A 64 -13.40 11.20 6.54
N PHE A 65 -13.71 10.12 7.25
CA PHE A 65 -13.81 8.79 6.65
C PHE A 65 -15.01 8.67 5.72
N ALA A 66 -16.13 9.34 6.04
CA ALA A 66 -17.26 9.44 5.11
C ALA A 66 -16.84 10.09 3.77
N SER A 67 -16.10 11.20 3.81
CA SER A 67 -15.60 11.87 2.59
C SER A 67 -14.62 10.99 1.82
N LEU A 68 -13.68 10.34 2.52
CA LEU A 68 -12.71 9.43 1.90
C LEU A 68 -13.41 8.21 1.28
N LYS A 69 -14.44 7.67 1.95
CA LYS A 69 -15.21 6.53 1.46
C LYS A 69 -16.00 6.89 0.20
N HIS A 70 -16.64 8.06 0.19
CA HIS A 70 -17.32 8.58 -1.00
C HIS A 70 -16.38 8.65 -2.20
N VAL A 71 -15.21 9.27 -2.03
CA VAL A 71 -14.20 9.37 -3.09
C VAL A 71 -13.63 8.00 -3.50
N LEU A 72 -13.49 7.07 -2.56
CA LEU A 72 -13.02 5.72 -2.84
C LEU A 72 -14.05 4.85 -3.56
N ASP A 73 -15.34 5.03 -3.30
CA ASP A 73 -16.41 4.25 -3.93
C ASP A 73 -16.68 4.76 -5.35
N ASP A 74 -16.67 6.07 -5.52
CA ASP A 74 -16.88 6.70 -6.80
C ASP A 74 -15.69 6.48 -7.75
N LYS A 75 -16.00 6.41 -9.05
CA LYS A 75 -15.01 6.30 -10.12
C LYS A 75 -14.89 7.57 -10.95
N TYR A 76 -15.70 8.59 -10.63
CA TYR A 76 -15.84 9.87 -11.33
C TYR A 76 -15.61 9.75 -12.84
N LEU A 77 -16.47 9.00 -13.55
CA LEU A 77 -16.26 8.73 -14.98
C LEU A 77 -16.95 9.80 -15.83
N LYS A 78 -16.32 10.32 -16.88
CA LYS A 78 -17.07 10.97 -17.97
C LYS A 78 -17.98 9.95 -18.64
N THR A 79 -19.17 10.38 -19.05
CA THR A 79 -20.04 9.57 -19.91
C THR A 79 -19.37 9.31 -21.26
N LYS A 80 -19.84 8.31 -22.01
CA LYS A 80 -19.29 8.00 -23.35
C LYS A 80 -19.41 9.19 -24.32
N ASN A 81 -20.39 10.06 -24.09
CA ASN A 81 -20.66 11.21 -24.94
C ASN A 81 -19.90 12.48 -24.52
N GLY A 82 -18.86 12.34 -23.67
CA GLY A 82 -18.03 13.46 -23.22
C GLY A 82 -18.68 14.39 -22.19
N ARG A 83 -19.95 14.16 -21.81
CA ARG A 83 -20.61 14.88 -20.72
C ARG A 83 -20.12 14.35 -19.37
N ASP A 84 -20.02 15.24 -18.40
CA ASP A 84 -19.73 14.88 -17.02
C ASP A 84 -20.79 13.90 -16.50
N SER A 85 -20.37 12.89 -15.73
CA SER A 85 -21.34 12.03 -15.05
C SER A 85 -22.13 12.82 -14.01
N GLU A 86 -23.33 12.36 -13.69
CA GLU A 86 -24.08 12.86 -12.53
C GLU A 86 -23.26 12.79 -11.23
N ASP A 87 -22.34 11.83 -11.12
CA ASP A 87 -21.43 11.69 -9.98
C ASP A 87 -20.42 12.86 -9.90
N TYR A 88 -19.95 13.36 -11.04
CA TYR A 88 -19.08 14.54 -11.07
C TYR A 88 -19.80 15.81 -10.68
N LYS A 89 -21.11 15.94 -10.98
CA LYS A 89 -21.90 17.11 -10.49
C LYS A 89 -21.96 17.20 -8.97
N LYS A 90 -21.77 16.08 -8.26
CA LYS A 90 -21.68 16.02 -6.79
C LYS A 90 -20.26 16.27 -6.29
N PHE A 91 -19.27 16.16 -7.15
CA PHE A 91 -17.87 16.39 -6.83
C PHE A 91 -17.62 17.90 -6.69
N ARG A 92 -17.49 18.38 -5.46
CA ARG A 92 -17.25 19.81 -5.18
C ARG A 92 -15.77 20.14 -5.28
N ASP A 93 -15.44 21.31 -5.82
CA ASP A 93 -14.07 21.83 -5.87
C ASP A 93 -13.39 21.91 -4.49
N ASP A 94 -14.16 22.10 -3.42
CA ASP A 94 -13.66 22.18 -2.05
C ASP A 94 -13.48 20.81 -1.35
N THR A 95 -13.77 19.69 -2.01
CA THR A 95 -13.73 18.35 -1.42
C THR A 95 -12.38 18.03 -0.80
N PHE A 96 -11.29 18.27 -1.54
CA PHE A 96 -9.94 17.94 -1.06
C PHE A 96 -9.40 18.92 -0.02
N ILE A 97 -9.82 20.18 -0.08
CA ILE A 97 -9.55 21.17 0.98
C ILE A 97 -10.22 20.72 2.28
N LYS A 98 -11.48 20.29 2.23
CA LYS A 98 -12.19 19.74 3.40
C LYS A 98 -11.53 18.49 3.96
N ILE A 99 -11.12 17.56 3.09
CA ILE A 99 -10.38 16.37 3.52
C ILE A 99 -9.09 16.77 4.25
N LEU A 100 -8.31 17.72 3.74
CA LEU A 100 -7.12 18.23 4.43
C LEU A 100 -7.44 18.85 5.80
N SER A 101 -8.49 19.68 5.88
CA SER A 101 -8.95 20.22 7.16
C SER A 101 -9.33 19.11 8.14
N TYR A 102 -10.04 18.08 7.67
CA TYR A 102 -10.43 16.96 8.52
C TYR A 102 -9.25 16.08 8.94
N LEU A 103 -8.25 15.89 8.09
CA LEU A 103 -7.00 15.19 8.44
C LEU A 103 -6.27 15.92 9.57
N HIS A 104 -6.12 17.24 9.46
CA HIS A 104 -5.50 18.06 10.51
C HIS A 104 -6.27 17.98 11.84
N LEU A 105 -7.61 18.03 11.78
CA LEU A 105 -8.47 17.91 12.97
C LEU A 105 -8.40 16.51 13.61
N GLU A 106 -8.27 15.46 12.81
CA GLU A 106 -8.20 14.09 13.30
C GLU A 106 -6.86 13.83 14.02
N ASN A 107 -5.75 14.33 13.46
CA ASN A 107 -4.43 14.21 14.08
C ASN A 107 -3.45 15.25 13.51
N SER A 108 -3.34 16.41 14.16
CA SER A 108 -2.48 17.51 13.72
C SER A 108 -0.97 17.18 13.76
N LYS A 109 -0.55 16.27 14.64
CA LYS A 109 0.84 15.80 14.71
C LYS A 109 1.19 14.92 13.51
N ALA A 110 0.26 14.08 13.06
CA ALA A 110 0.43 13.29 11.85
C ALA A 110 0.27 14.16 10.59
N PHE A 111 -0.72 15.05 10.59
CA PHE A 111 -1.16 15.85 9.46
C PHE A 111 -1.09 17.36 9.81
N PRO A 112 0.10 17.99 9.74
CA PRO A 112 0.32 19.36 10.19
C PRO A 112 -0.30 20.45 9.30
N TYR A 113 -0.82 20.09 8.13
CA TYR A 113 -1.27 21.05 7.12
C TYR A 113 -2.70 21.48 7.40
N ASP A 114 -2.85 22.67 7.98
CA ASP A 114 -4.14 23.34 8.09
C ASP A 114 -4.33 24.29 6.89
N PRO A 115 -5.22 23.97 5.93
CA PRO A 115 -5.44 24.81 4.75
C PRO A 115 -6.01 26.20 5.07
N LYS A 116 -6.48 26.45 6.30
CA LYS A 116 -6.88 27.79 6.75
C LYS A 116 -5.70 28.65 7.19
N LYS A 117 -4.61 28.02 7.62
CA LYS A 117 -3.42 28.70 8.17
C LYS A 117 -2.24 28.69 7.21
N VAL A 118 -2.22 27.77 6.25
CA VAL A 118 -1.09 27.53 5.36
C VAL A 118 -1.48 27.85 3.92
N SER A 119 -0.65 28.64 3.25
CA SER A 119 -0.84 29.03 1.84
C SER A 119 0.28 28.53 0.92
N GLY A 120 1.28 27.84 1.45
CA GLY A 120 2.36 27.20 0.69
C GLY A 120 2.06 25.75 0.31
N GLY A 121 2.90 25.19 -0.56
CA GLY A 121 2.94 23.76 -0.83
C GLY A 121 3.52 22.97 0.34
N PHE A 122 3.43 21.64 0.28
CA PHE A 122 4.02 20.73 1.25
C PHE A 122 4.61 19.50 0.55
N VAL A 123 5.05 18.52 1.34
CA VAL A 123 5.88 17.42 0.88
C VAL A 123 5.09 16.10 0.90
N PRO A 124 4.90 15.41 -0.26
CA PRO A 124 4.13 14.16 -0.36
C PRO A 124 4.55 13.06 0.61
N GLU A 125 5.85 12.84 0.77
CA GLU A 125 6.38 11.74 1.58
C GLU A 125 6.07 11.86 3.07
N TYR A 126 5.74 13.05 3.56
CA TYR A 126 5.38 13.26 4.96
C TYR A 126 3.94 12.79 5.27
N TYR A 127 3.11 12.64 4.23
CA TYR A 127 1.70 12.28 4.34
C TYR A 127 1.42 10.85 3.92
N ILE A 128 2.02 10.37 2.82
CA ILE A 128 1.58 9.14 2.16
C ILE A 128 1.55 7.91 3.10
N GLY A 129 2.60 7.70 3.90
CA GLY A 129 2.65 6.61 4.86
C GLY A 129 1.58 6.74 5.95
N LYS A 130 1.51 7.93 6.57
CA LYS A 130 0.53 8.25 7.61
C LYS A 130 -0.92 8.11 7.12
N LEU A 131 -1.19 8.47 5.85
CA LEU A 131 -2.49 8.28 5.22
C LEU A 131 -2.82 6.79 5.05
N TYR A 132 -1.89 5.96 4.55
CA TYR A 132 -2.13 4.51 4.49
C TYR A 132 -2.44 3.95 5.87
N LYS A 133 -1.66 4.34 6.88
CA LYS A 133 -1.90 3.87 8.26
C LYS A 133 -3.25 4.29 8.81
N LEU A 134 -3.61 5.57 8.66
CA LEU A 134 -4.92 6.09 9.07
C LEU A 134 -6.07 5.28 8.43
N LEU A 135 -5.85 4.83 7.19
CA LEU A 135 -6.80 4.03 6.41
C LEU A 135 -6.67 2.52 6.64
N ASN A 136 -5.98 2.11 7.70
CA ASN A 136 -5.78 0.71 8.11
C ASN A 136 -5.06 -0.14 7.05
N VAL A 137 -4.13 0.45 6.32
CA VAL A 137 -3.23 -0.23 5.39
C VAL A 137 -1.79 -0.01 5.86
N ASP A 138 -1.09 -1.10 6.11
CA ASP A 138 0.27 -1.04 6.61
C ASP A 138 1.29 -0.76 5.50
N TYR A 139 2.43 -0.15 5.86
CA TYR A 139 3.42 0.32 4.91
C TYR A 139 4.85 0.23 5.47
N LYS A 140 5.85 0.24 4.57
CA LYS A 140 7.24 0.58 4.93
C LYS A 140 7.83 1.55 3.91
N ILE A 141 8.57 2.55 4.38
CA ILE A 141 9.29 3.53 3.57
C ILE A 141 10.79 3.30 3.69
N PHE A 142 11.47 3.26 2.55
CA PHE A 142 12.93 3.26 2.46
C PHE A 142 13.39 4.51 1.72
N SER A 143 14.52 5.07 2.15
CA SER A 143 15.19 6.17 1.46
C SER A 143 16.36 5.62 0.66
N TYR A 144 16.36 5.83 -0.65
CA TYR A 144 17.44 5.46 -1.56
C TYR A 144 18.14 6.73 -2.09
N PHE A 145 19.38 6.93 -1.68
CA PHE A 145 20.24 8.01 -2.15
C PHE A 145 21.10 7.49 -3.29
N THR A 146 20.79 7.92 -4.53
CA THR A 146 21.40 7.36 -5.73
C THR A 146 22.87 7.74 -5.86
N THR A 147 23.24 8.94 -5.41
CA THR A 147 24.62 9.46 -5.43
C THR A 147 25.56 8.60 -4.62
N ASP A 148 25.19 8.25 -3.39
CA ASP A 148 26.02 7.44 -2.49
C ASP A 148 25.75 5.93 -2.62
N LYS A 149 24.74 5.54 -3.41
CA LYS A 149 24.21 4.17 -3.50
C LYS A 149 23.80 3.60 -2.13
N VAL A 150 23.30 4.45 -1.25
CA VAL A 150 22.89 4.08 0.12
C VAL A 150 21.38 3.89 0.17
N LEU A 151 20.96 2.76 0.74
CA LEU A 151 19.57 2.48 1.10
C LEU A 151 19.45 2.49 2.63
N SER A 152 18.52 3.25 3.16
CA SER A 152 18.21 3.27 4.59
C SER A 152 16.73 3.07 4.85
N TYR A 153 16.42 2.49 6.01
CA TYR A 153 15.04 2.50 6.51
C TYR A 153 14.67 3.92 6.94
N SER A 154 13.59 4.45 6.38
CA SER A 154 13.31 5.88 6.47
C SER A 154 12.77 6.27 7.85
N PHE A 155 13.18 7.43 8.37
CA PHE A 155 12.54 8.02 9.55
C PHE A 155 11.07 8.40 9.30
N LEU A 156 10.62 8.39 8.04
CA LEU A 156 9.23 8.66 7.67
C LEU A 156 8.25 7.52 8.05
N ASN A 157 8.77 6.39 8.53
CA ASN A 157 7.94 5.35 9.12
C ASN A 157 7.38 5.79 10.49
N GLU A 158 6.22 5.23 10.85
CA GLU A 158 5.40 5.72 11.97
C GLU A 158 6.00 5.48 13.36
N GLU A 159 6.92 4.51 13.49
CA GLU A 159 7.61 4.22 14.74
C GLU A 159 8.54 5.36 15.19
N TYR A 160 8.85 6.29 14.30
CA TYR A 160 9.70 7.43 14.61
C TYR A 160 8.87 8.68 14.90
N ASP A 161 9.09 9.27 16.08
CA ASP A 161 8.54 10.58 16.44
C ASP A 161 9.42 11.73 15.95
N TRP A 162 9.60 11.81 14.63
CA TRP A 162 10.59 12.68 14.00
C TRP A 162 10.09 14.09 13.69
N LEU A 163 8.78 14.29 13.58
CA LEU A 163 8.20 15.51 13.01
C LEU A 163 7.91 16.54 14.11
N ASN A 164 8.72 17.60 14.16
CA ASN A 164 8.34 18.86 14.75
C ASN A 164 7.97 19.84 13.64
N TYR A 165 7.03 20.74 13.91
CA TYR A 165 6.69 21.79 12.96
C TYR A 165 6.22 23.06 13.65
N THR A 166 6.45 24.18 12.99
CA THR A 166 5.85 25.47 13.33
C THR A 166 5.16 26.06 12.10
N ILE A 167 4.18 26.92 12.32
CA ILE A 167 3.54 27.67 11.24
C ILE A 167 3.92 29.14 11.43
N ALA A 168 4.71 29.68 10.49
CA ALA A 168 5.13 31.06 10.49
C ALA A 168 4.82 31.68 9.12
N LYS A 169 4.24 32.88 9.10
CA LYS A 169 3.88 33.61 7.85
C LYS A 169 3.08 32.76 6.84
N ARG A 170 2.18 31.90 7.33
CA ARG A 170 1.38 30.94 6.53
C ARG A 170 2.20 29.86 5.78
N GLU A 171 3.41 29.60 6.23
CA GLU A 171 4.25 28.51 5.77
C GLU A 171 4.48 27.52 6.91
N ILE A 172 4.58 26.23 6.58
CA ILE A 172 4.95 25.19 7.55
C ILE A 172 6.46 25.05 7.52
N ILE A 173 7.10 25.32 8.65
CA ILE A 173 8.52 25.07 8.87
C ILE A 173 8.63 23.72 9.57
N ILE A 174 9.47 22.85 9.02
CA ILE A 174 9.63 21.47 9.49
C ILE A 174 10.98 21.34 10.14
N ASP A 175 10.98 20.88 11.39
CA ASP A 175 12.17 20.58 12.15
C ASP A 175 12.20 19.08 12.43
N ILE A 176 13.37 18.47 12.21
CA ILE A 176 13.55 17.05 12.54
C ILE A 176 13.87 16.98 14.03
N ASN A 177 13.03 16.27 14.78
CA ASN A 177 13.28 15.97 16.17
C ASN A 177 14.35 14.86 16.29
N ILE A 178 15.60 15.26 16.09
CA ILE A 178 16.79 14.41 16.15
C ILE A 178 16.84 13.65 17.48
N GLU A 179 16.59 14.33 18.60
CA GLU A 179 16.58 13.69 19.92
C GLU A 179 15.57 12.55 19.99
N ASN A 180 14.35 12.72 19.47
CA ASN A 180 13.35 11.66 19.43
C ASN A 180 13.71 10.51 18.48
N VAL A 181 14.31 10.81 17.33
CA VAL A 181 14.75 9.79 16.37
C VAL A 181 15.88 8.95 16.95
N PHE A 182 16.72 9.55 17.79
CA PHE A 182 17.90 8.93 18.43
C PHE A 182 17.73 8.72 19.95
N LYS A 183 16.49 8.76 20.45
CA LYS A 183 16.15 8.70 21.89
C LYS A 183 16.72 7.46 22.58
N ASP A 184 16.80 6.38 21.82
CA ASP A 184 17.60 5.23 22.19
C ASP A 184 19.04 5.50 21.72
N LYS A 185 19.93 5.84 22.66
CA LYS A 185 21.37 6.06 22.41
C LYS A 185 22.06 4.84 21.76
N THR A 186 21.34 3.74 21.54
CA THR A 186 21.73 2.71 20.58
C THR A 186 21.55 3.20 19.14
N ARG A 187 22.49 4.05 18.70
CA ARG A 187 22.74 4.29 17.28
C ARG A 187 22.79 2.95 16.56
N ARG A 188 21.72 2.57 15.86
CA ARG A 188 21.74 1.38 15.01
C ARG A 188 22.20 1.82 13.64
N ASP A 189 23.47 1.53 13.35
CA ASP A 189 24.04 1.75 12.03
C ASP A 189 23.26 1.00 10.94
N TYR A 190 22.60 -0.10 11.32
CA TYR A 190 21.86 -0.97 10.41
C TYR A 190 20.40 -1.18 10.80
N TYR A 191 19.55 -1.20 9.79
CA TYR A 191 18.17 -1.66 9.89
C TYR A 191 18.13 -3.19 10.11
N ASN A 192 17.40 -3.62 11.13
CA ASN A 192 17.13 -5.03 11.39
C ASN A 192 15.71 -5.36 10.90
N ASP A 193 15.64 -6.00 9.74
CA ASP A 193 14.37 -6.43 9.16
C ASP A 193 13.72 -7.52 10.03
N ASN A 194 12.45 -7.35 10.33
CA ASN A 194 11.64 -8.31 11.09
C ASN A 194 11.05 -9.43 10.22
N GLY A 195 11.36 -9.45 8.92
CA GLY A 195 10.85 -10.44 7.96
C GLY A 195 9.40 -10.19 7.53
N TYR A 196 8.78 -9.12 8.04
CA TYR A 196 7.40 -8.76 7.68
C TYR A 196 7.36 -7.99 6.35
N ALA A 197 6.42 -8.38 5.49
CA ALA A 197 6.18 -7.81 4.17
C ALA A 197 4.85 -7.02 4.18
N PRO A 198 4.87 -5.67 4.23
CA PRO A 198 3.66 -4.86 4.31
C PRO A 198 2.88 -4.87 2.98
N PRO A 199 1.57 -4.57 2.98
CA PRO A 199 0.80 -4.38 1.75
C PRO A 199 1.40 -3.33 0.80
N ILE A 200 2.00 -2.27 1.34
CA ILE A 200 2.60 -1.17 0.58
C ILE A 200 4.09 -1.02 0.93
N LEU A 201 4.93 -0.92 -0.09
CA LEU A 201 6.33 -0.50 0.03
C LEU A 201 6.51 0.83 -0.70
N ILE A 202 7.22 1.76 -0.10
CA ILE A 202 7.53 3.06 -0.70
C ILE A 202 9.05 3.22 -0.72
N VAL A 203 9.60 3.53 -1.88
CA VAL A 203 11.02 3.89 -2.02
C VAL A 203 11.10 5.37 -2.39
N LYS A 204 11.59 6.18 -1.45
CA LYS A 204 11.94 7.58 -1.69
C LYS A 204 13.31 7.63 -2.33
N VAL A 205 13.35 7.90 -3.62
CA VAL A 205 14.59 8.07 -4.39
C VAL A 205 15.02 9.54 -4.29
N SER A 206 16.27 9.79 -3.91
CA SER A 206 16.88 11.13 -3.88
C SER A 206 18.20 11.13 -4.62
N GLU A 207 18.46 12.19 -5.38
CA GLU A 207 19.74 12.45 -6.05
C GLU A 207 20.69 13.30 -5.20
N THR A 208 20.24 13.76 -4.02
CA THR A 208 21.10 14.44 -3.07
C THR A 208 22.00 13.44 -2.35
N ALA A 209 23.18 13.90 -1.90
CA ALA A 209 23.92 13.19 -0.87
C ALA A 209 23.00 12.97 0.34
N GLY A 210 22.92 11.74 0.82
CA GLY A 210 22.09 11.40 1.96
C GLY A 210 22.83 11.67 3.26
N ASP A 211 22.10 11.99 4.34
CA ASP A 211 22.64 11.71 5.65
C ASP A 211 22.70 10.18 5.81
N THR A 212 23.89 9.62 5.57
CA THR A 212 24.12 8.18 5.54
C THR A 212 24.29 7.58 6.93
N SER A 213 24.12 8.35 8.00
CA SER A 213 24.68 7.98 9.29
C SER A 213 23.86 6.96 10.11
N PHE A 214 22.66 6.55 9.67
CA PHE A 214 21.75 5.69 10.47
C PHE A 214 20.86 4.71 9.66
N TYR A 215 20.50 3.57 10.27
CA TYR A 215 19.56 2.56 9.78
C TYR A 215 19.80 2.08 8.34
N LYS A 216 21.06 1.89 7.97
CA LYS A 216 21.43 1.36 6.65
C LYS A 216 20.86 -0.03 6.44
N VAL A 217 20.32 -0.28 5.26
CA VAL A 217 19.99 -1.64 4.85
C VAL A 217 21.30 -2.32 4.43
N LYS A 218 21.59 -3.47 5.04
CA LYS A 218 22.78 -4.28 4.71
C LYS A 218 22.74 -4.73 3.25
N ASP A 219 23.91 -4.97 2.69
CA ASP A 219 24.03 -5.55 1.35
C ASP A 219 23.34 -6.91 1.27
N GLY A 220 22.83 -7.22 0.08
CA GLY A 220 22.09 -8.44 -0.22
C GLY A 220 20.71 -8.16 -0.82
N ASN A 221 19.92 -9.23 -0.94
CA ASN A 221 18.69 -9.25 -1.74
C ASN A 221 17.73 -8.10 -1.48
N THR A 222 17.54 -7.68 -0.23
CA THR A 222 16.65 -6.56 0.11
C THR A 222 17.14 -5.25 -0.49
N LYS A 223 18.43 -4.93 -0.32
CA LYS A 223 19.03 -3.73 -0.89
C LYS A 223 19.02 -3.78 -2.41
N ASP A 224 19.47 -4.88 -3.01
CA ASP A 224 19.52 -5.06 -4.46
C ASP A 224 18.13 -4.90 -5.09
N SER A 225 17.11 -5.50 -4.47
CA SER A 225 15.73 -5.43 -4.94
C SER A 225 15.15 -4.01 -4.86
N LEU A 226 15.26 -3.35 -3.71
CA LEU A 226 14.68 -2.01 -3.49
C LEU A 226 15.42 -0.91 -4.26
N THR A 227 16.71 -1.09 -4.55
CA THR A 227 17.51 -0.15 -5.34
C THR A 227 17.47 -0.43 -6.85
N SER A 228 16.93 -1.59 -7.27
CA SER A 228 16.91 -1.98 -8.68
C SER A 228 16.10 -1.06 -9.59
N MET A 229 15.16 -0.30 -9.02
CA MET A 229 14.18 0.52 -9.77
C MET A 229 13.45 -0.26 -10.88
N LYS A 230 13.21 -1.56 -10.66
CA LYS A 230 12.42 -2.42 -11.56
C LYS A 230 10.94 -2.28 -11.26
N GLU A 231 10.09 -2.51 -12.26
CA GLU A 231 8.63 -2.51 -12.05
C GLU A 231 8.17 -3.65 -11.12
N GLN A 232 8.89 -4.76 -11.11
CA GLN A 232 8.64 -5.88 -10.21
C GLN A 232 9.86 -6.07 -9.31
N ILE A 233 9.60 -6.16 -8.00
CA ILE A 233 10.63 -6.35 -6.98
C ILE A 233 10.20 -7.43 -5.98
N PHE A 234 11.14 -7.94 -5.21
CA PHE A 234 10.88 -8.88 -4.12
C PHE A 234 11.33 -8.32 -2.77
N TYR A 235 10.50 -8.46 -1.76
CA TYR A 235 10.84 -8.06 -0.39
C TYR A 235 10.28 -9.09 0.58
N ASN A 236 11.14 -9.63 1.45
CA ASN A 236 10.79 -10.68 2.42
C ASN A 236 10.01 -11.85 1.80
N GLY A 237 10.45 -12.31 0.62
CA GLY A 237 9.84 -13.45 -0.09
C GLY A 237 8.50 -13.15 -0.77
N LYS A 238 8.03 -11.89 -0.76
CA LYS A 238 6.81 -11.45 -1.45
C LYS A 238 7.15 -10.63 -2.68
N GLU A 239 6.37 -10.84 -3.74
CA GLU A 239 6.45 -10.07 -4.98
C GLU A 239 5.68 -8.76 -4.83
N TYR A 240 6.27 -7.67 -5.29
CA TYR A 240 5.65 -6.36 -5.35
C TYR A 240 5.70 -5.82 -6.77
N ASN A 241 4.65 -5.09 -7.14
CA ASN A 241 4.58 -4.40 -8.43
C ASN A 241 4.50 -2.89 -8.21
N LEU A 242 5.27 -2.13 -8.98
CA LEU A 242 5.21 -0.69 -9.03
C LEU A 242 3.81 -0.30 -9.53
N ASP A 243 3.11 0.47 -8.70
CA ASP A 243 1.73 0.84 -8.96
C ASP A 243 1.61 2.31 -9.29
N ALA A 244 2.38 3.16 -8.61
CA ALA A 244 2.39 4.60 -8.82
C ALA A 244 3.77 5.22 -8.56
N VAL A 245 3.96 6.42 -9.14
CA VAL A 245 5.13 7.26 -8.95
C VAL A 245 4.66 8.69 -8.67
N ILE A 246 5.14 9.29 -7.58
CA ILE A 246 4.96 10.72 -7.31
C ILE A 246 6.29 11.41 -7.58
N LEU A 247 6.25 12.50 -8.35
CA LEU A 247 7.45 13.27 -8.69
C LEU A 247 7.12 14.76 -8.81
N ALA A 248 8.12 15.57 -8.52
CA ALA A 248 8.10 16.99 -8.79
C ALA A 248 8.79 17.30 -10.12
N ASN A 249 8.58 18.50 -10.66
CA ASN A 249 9.29 18.92 -11.86
C ASN A 249 10.80 19.02 -11.57
N TRP A 250 11.65 18.66 -12.54
CA TRP A 250 13.10 18.71 -12.34
C TRP A 250 13.68 20.13 -12.54
N ASN A 251 12.89 21.04 -13.12
CA ASN A 251 13.27 22.43 -13.40
C ASN A 251 12.63 23.43 -12.42
N ILE A 252 12.51 23.07 -11.14
CA ILE A 252 11.92 23.92 -10.09
C ILE A 252 12.69 25.23 -9.93
N ASN A 253 11.94 26.31 -9.82
CA ASN A 253 12.36 27.64 -9.43
C ASN A 253 11.28 28.29 -8.55
N LYS A 254 11.53 29.53 -8.09
CA LYS A 254 10.63 30.29 -7.22
C LYS A 254 9.20 30.47 -7.75
N LYS A 255 8.94 30.17 -9.04
CA LYS A 255 7.68 30.46 -9.74
C LYS A 255 7.00 29.23 -10.36
N ASN A 256 7.59 28.03 -10.33
CA ASN A 256 7.10 26.91 -11.14
C ASN A 256 7.14 25.52 -10.46
N GLY A 257 7.12 25.47 -9.12
CA GLY A 257 7.07 24.20 -8.39
C GLY A 257 5.73 23.47 -8.57
N HIS A 258 5.77 22.20 -8.98
CA HIS A 258 4.59 21.38 -9.20
C HIS A 258 4.85 19.89 -9.00
N ALA A 259 3.84 19.17 -8.50
CA ALA A 259 3.89 17.72 -8.29
C ALA A 259 2.82 17.00 -9.12
N ILE A 260 3.20 15.86 -9.69
CA ILE A 260 2.32 15.01 -10.50
C ILE A 260 2.38 13.55 -10.02
N ALA A 261 1.44 12.74 -10.50
CA ALA A 261 1.44 11.31 -10.26
C ALA A 261 1.39 10.52 -11.57
N GLY A 262 2.31 9.58 -11.75
CA GLY A 262 2.14 8.45 -12.67
C GLY A 262 1.42 7.33 -11.95
N ILE A 263 0.35 6.79 -12.52
CA ILE A 263 -0.43 5.70 -11.92
C ILE A 263 -0.68 4.58 -12.92
N THR A 264 -0.96 3.39 -12.42
CA THR A 264 -1.45 2.28 -13.23
C THR A 264 -2.97 2.21 -13.18
N CYS A 265 -3.59 1.88 -14.32
CA CYS A 265 -5.01 1.60 -14.41
C CYS A 265 -5.25 0.56 -15.51
N LYS A 266 -5.93 -0.53 -15.13
CA LYS A 266 -5.98 -1.77 -15.92
C LYS A 266 -4.55 -2.20 -16.32
N LYS A 267 -4.34 -2.52 -17.60
CA LYS A 267 -3.02 -2.88 -18.15
C LYS A 267 -2.23 -1.65 -18.66
N GLY A 268 -2.68 -0.44 -18.33
CA GLY A 268 -2.11 0.81 -18.84
C GLY A 268 -1.50 1.68 -17.75
N LYS A 269 -0.71 2.66 -18.22
CA LYS A 269 -0.07 3.68 -17.41
C LYS A 269 -0.59 5.06 -17.82
N TYR A 270 -0.80 5.89 -16.81
CA TYR A 270 -1.44 7.20 -16.93
C TYR A 270 -0.71 8.23 -16.07
N VAL A 271 -0.89 9.50 -16.41
CA VAL A 271 -0.38 10.64 -15.65
C VAL A 271 -1.54 11.54 -15.24
N TYR A 272 -1.51 11.95 -13.97
CA TYR A 272 -2.31 13.01 -13.40
C TYR A 272 -1.45 14.27 -13.26
N ASN A 273 -1.92 15.40 -13.79
CA ASN A 273 -1.22 16.68 -13.71
C ASN A 273 -1.93 17.75 -12.87
N GLY A 274 -3.17 17.52 -12.44
CA GLY A 274 -3.97 18.46 -11.64
C GLY A 274 -4.48 19.69 -12.37
N TRP A 275 -4.35 19.77 -13.70
CA TRP A 275 -4.76 20.95 -14.46
C TRP A 275 -6.15 20.78 -15.07
N THR A 276 -6.81 21.91 -15.34
CA THR A 276 -8.04 21.98 -16.12
C THR A 276 -7.73 22.23 -17.60
N ARG A 277 -8.68 21.88 -18.47
CA ARG A 277 -8.62 22.29 -19.88
C ARG A 277 -8.77 23.81 -19.98
N THR A 278 -8.07 24.40 -20.93
CA THR A 278 -8.50 25.65 -21.57
C THR A 278 -9.22 25.28 -22.88
N SER A 279 -10.14 26.11 -23.38
CA SER A 279 -10.92 25.79 -24.59
C SER A 279 -10.07 25.17 -25.71
N MET A 280 -10.57 24.07 -26.28
CA MET A 280 -9.93 23.33 -27.36
C MET A 280 -10.25 23.90 -28.75
N ASP A 281 -11.21 24.83 -28.84
CA ASP A 281 -11.63 25.42 -30.10
C ASP A 281 -10.54 26.38 -30.62
N PRO A 282 -9.98 26.16 -31.82
CA PRO A 282 -8.95 27.04 -32.40
C PRO A 282 -9.39 28.50 -32.55
N VAL A 283 -10.69 28.76 -32.74
CA VAL A 283 -11.30 30.09 -32.88
C VAL A 283 -11.44 30.79 -31.53
N MET A 284 -11.55 30.02 -30.45
CA MET A 284 -11.63 30.51 -29.08
C MET A 284 -10.26 30.71 -28.42
N LYS A 285 -9.15 30.63 -29.18
CA LYS A 285 -7.76 30.82 -28.70
C LYS A 285 -7.53 32.10 -27.89
N ASN A 286 -8.32 33.14 -28.15
CA ASN A 286 -8.21 34.46 -27.54
C ASN A 286 -9.40 34.81 -26.62
N GLN A 287 -10.37 33.91 -26.48
CA GLN A 287 -11.48 34.08 -25.55
C GLN A 287 -11.19 33.23 -24.31
N SER A 288 -11.15 33.87 -23.14
CA SER A 288 -10.98 33.21 -21.85
C SER A 288 -12.22 32.38 -21.53
N ILE A 289 -12.38 31.23 -22.19
CA ILE A 289 -13.28 30.21 -21.71
C ILE A 289 -12.49 29.47 -20.62
N ASP A 290 -12.74 29.90 -19.39
CA ASP A 290 -12.41 29.18 -18.17
C ASP A 290 -13.29 27.91 -18.15
N SER A 291 -12.94 26.90 -18.96
CA SER A 291 -13.61 25.61 -18.86
C SER A 291 -13.11 24.95 -17.59
N ASP A 292 -13.91 24.99 -16.53
CA ASP A 292 -13.64 24.45 -15.19
C ASP A 292 -13.49 22.91 -15.13
N ILE A 293 -13.26 22.27 -16.28
CA ILE A 293 -13.23 20.83 -16.45
C ILE A 293 -11.79 20.32 -16.25
N PRO A 294 -11.53 19.49 -15.24
CA PRO A 294 -10.21 18.89 -15.03
C PRO A 294 -9.82 18.01 -16.21
N CYS A 295 -8.53 17.94 -16.50
CA CYS A 295 -8.00 16.96 -17.43
C CYS A 295 -8.36 15.54 -16.95
N GLU A 296 -8.75 14.68 -17.89
CA GLU A 296 -8.87 13.25 -17.62
C GLU A 296 -7.49 12.64 -17.33
N LEU A 297 -7.46 11.42 -16.78
CA LEU A 297 -6.21 10.66 -16.68
C LEU A 297 -5.55 10.51 -18.06
N MET A 298 -4.36 11.06 -18.20
CA MET A 298 -3.67 11.14 -19.48
C MET A 298 -2.91 9.85 -19.73
N LYS A 299 -3.26 9.09 -20.77
CA LYS A 299 -2.51 7.88 -21.12
C LYS A 299 -1.08 8.24 -21.46
N TYR A 300 -0.13 7.68 -20.72
CA TYR A 300 1.30 7.95 -20.91
C TYR A 300 2.09 6.78 -20.32
N ASP A 301 2.87 6.10 -21.17
CA ASP A 301 3.66 4.93 -20.78
C ASP A 301 4.93 5.35 -20.05
N TRP A 302 4.77 5.81 -18.81
CA TRP A 302 5.90 6.21 -18.00
C TRP A 302 6.79 5.00 -17.66
N ASN A 303 8.09 5.21 -17.76
CA ASN A 303 9.15 4.26 -17.41
C ASN A 303 10.16 4.94 -16.49
N ILE A 304 10.49 4.29 -15.36
CA ILE A 304 11.36 4.86 -14.31
C ILE A 304 12.85 4.61 -14.53
N VAL A 305 13.21 3.81 -15.53
CA VAL A 305 14.60 3.53 -15.93
C VAL A 305 15.00 4.41 -17.12
N LYS A 306 14.10 4.57 -18.09
CA LYS A 306 14.33 5.39 -19.28
C LYS A 306 13.07 6.15 -19.67
N ASN A 307 13.08 7.47 -19.47
CA ASN A 307 12.02 8.36 -19.93
C ASN A 307 12.61 9.60 -20.62
N ASN A 308 11.85 10.14 -21.57
CA ASN A 308 12.19 11.41 -22.18
C ASN A 308 11.68 12.56 -21.30
N ASP A 309 12.35 13.71 -21.41
CA ASP A 309 11.84 14.93 -20.82
C ASP A 309 10.53 15.33 -21.51
N PHE A 310 9.52 15.65 -20.68
CA PHE A 310 8.25 16.15 -21.15
C PHE A 310 7.81 17.32 -20.29
N CYS A 311 6.97 18.20 -20.83
CA CYS A 311 6.41 19.32 -20.11
C CYS A 311 4.89 19.27 -20.15
N LEU A 312 4.26 19.88 -19.14
CA LEU A 312 2.81 19.98 -19.12
C LEU A 312 2.33 21.03 -20.12
N ASN A 313 1.28 20.67 -20.85
CA ASN A 313 0.60 21.55 -21.78
C ASN A 313 -0.88 21.71 -21.34
N THR A 314 -1.23 22.88 -20.80
CA THR A 314 -2.59 23.22 -20.32
C THR A 314 -3.66 23.17 -21.42
N ARG A 315 -3.28 23.27 -22.69
CA ARG A 315 -4.23 23.26 -23.81
C ARG A 315 -4.56 21.85 -24.27
N LYS A 316 -3.60 20.93 -24.16
CA LYS A 316 -3.73 19.58 -24.71
C LYS A 316 -4.06 18.52 -23.67
N CYS A 317 -3.91 18.78 -22.37
CA CYS A 317 -4.08 17.76 -21.32
C CYS A 317 -3.31 16.46 -21.64
N ILE A 318 -2.12 16.56 -22.24
CA ILE A 318 -1.24 15.42 -22.56
C ILE A 318 0.21 15.87 -22.29
N PRO A 319 1.07 15.00 -21.72
CA PRO A 319 2.51 15.21 -21.67
C PRO A 319 3.10 15.47 -23.06
N GLU A 320 3.70 16.64 -23.27
CA GLU A 320 4.34 16.98 -24.54
C GLU A 320 5.85 16.83 -24.41
N LEU A 321 6.46 16.01 -25.27
CA LEU A 321 7.91 15.84 -25.29
C LEU A 321 8.61 17.20 -25.43
N LEU A 322 9.66 17.42 -24.65
CA LEU A 322 10.43 18.65 -24.71
C LEU A 322 11.21 18.70 -26.02
N LYS A 323 10.71 19.49 -26.98
CA LYS A 323 11.34 19.74 -28.29
C LYS A 323 11.78 21.20 -28.48
N LYS A 324 11.67 22.02 -27.44
CA LYS A 324 11.88 23.46 -27.47
C LYS A 324 12.85 23.90 -26.39
N LYS A 325 13.44 25.09 -26.54
CA LYS A 325 14.17 25.76 -25.44
C LYS A 325 13.21 26.06 -24.29
N LEU A 326 13.65 25.77 -23.07
CA LEU A 326 12.86 25.96 -21.85
C LEU A 326 12.60 27.45 -21.58
N LYS A 327 11.35 27.76 -21.25
CA LYS A 327 10.93 29.05 -20.69
C LYS A 327 10.86 28.96 -19.17
N VAL A 328 11.00 30.10 -18.48
CA VAL A 328 10.99 30.19 -17.00
C VAL A 328 9.74 29.56 -16.36
N ARG A 329 8.60 29.63 -17.04
CA ARG A 329 7.31 29.08 -16.57
C ARG A 329 7.02 27.67 -17.08
N ASP A 330 7.88 27.08 -17.92
CA ASP A 330 7.69 25.69 -18.33
C ASP A 330 7.88 24.79 -17.10
N ILE A 331 7.03 23.77 -16.97
CA ILE A 331 7.06 22.80 -15.87
C ILE A 331 7.28 21.44 -16.51
N CYS A 332 8.47 20.87 -16.28
CA CYS A 332 8.94 19.70 -17.00
C CYS A 332 9.36 18.58 -16.06
N PHE A 333 9.06 17.36 -16.49
CA PHE A 333 9.16 16.14 -15.72
C PHE A 333 9.92 15.08 -16.50
N ASN A 334 10.37 14.08 -15.77
CA ASN A 334 11.00 12.89 -16.32
C ASN A 334 10.95 11.80 -15.25
N PHE A 335 10.40 10.63 -15.57
CA PHE A 335 10.25 9.54 -14.59
C PHE A 335 11.57 8.81 -14.28
N SER A 336 12.60 8.95 -15.12
CA SER A 336 13.90 8.28 -14.95
C SER A 336 14.98 9.13 -14.25
N LYS A 337 14.71 10.39 -13.93
CA LYS A 337 15.64 11.26 -13.16
C LYS A 337 14.91 12.04 -12.07
N GLY A 338 15.64 12.71 -11.21
CA GLY A 338 15.13 13.49 -10.10
C GLY A 338 14.63 12.66 -8.93
N GLY A 339 14.33 13.39 -7.84
CA GLY A 339 13.69 12.84 -6.66
C GLY A 339 12.26 12.38 -6.94
N LYS A 340 11.90 11.19 -6.44
CA LYS A 340 10.60 10.55 -6.69
C LYS A 340 10.24 9.55 -5.60
N LEU A 341 8.94 9.33 -5.42
CA LEU A 341 8.41 8.27 -4.58
C LEU A 341 7.91 7.15 -5.47
N LEU A 342 8.50 5.97 -5.33
CA LEU A 342 8.05 4.74 -5.99
C LEU A 342 7.14 3.98 -5.04
N ILE A 343 5.89 3.74 -5.44
CA ILE A 343 4.88 3.07 -4.61
C ILE A 343 4.65 1.67 -5.18
N TYR A 344 5.13 0.69 -4.44
CA TYR A 344 5.05 -0.72 -4.75
C TYR A 344 3.95 -1.38 -3.93
N VAL A 345 3.13 -2.20 -4.58
CA VAL A 345 2.02 -2.90 -3.93
C VAL A 345 2.26 -4.40 -3.93
N CYS A 346 2.14 -5.01 -2.76
CA CYS A 346 2.33 -6.44 -2.56
C CYS A 346 1.29 -7.23 -3.35
N LYS A 347 1.76 -8.19 -4.14
CA LYS A 347 0.90 -9.10 -4.90
C LYS A 347 0.14 -10.02 -3.96
N ASP A 348 -1.17 -10.05 -4.10
CA ASP A 348 -2.02 -10.97 -3.35
C ASP A 348 -1.70 -12.41 -3.75
N VAL A 349 -1.62 -13.30 -2.76
CA VAL A 349 -1.15 -14.69 -2.95
C VAL A 349 -2.04 -15.50 -3.89
N ASN A 350 -3.32 -15.14 -4.08
CA ASN A 350 -4.22 -15.86 -5.00
C ASN A 350 -5.44 -15.01 -5.39
N LYS A 351 -5.28 -14.02 -6.26
CA LYS A 351 -6.33 -13.67 -7.22
C LYS A 351 -5.66 -13.27 -8.54
N ASN A 352 -5.74 -14.13 -9.54
CA ASN A 352 -5.61 -13.71 -10.94
C ASN A 352 -6.77 -12.74 -11.24
N THR A 353 -6.66 -11.48 -10.82
CA THR A 353 -7.62 -10.44 -11.20
C THR A 353 -7.25 -9.90 -12.57
N SER A 354 -7.47 -10.72 -13.59
CA SER A 354 -7.87 -10.26 -14.91
C SER A 354 -9.38 -10.40 -15.10
N SER A 355 -10.17 -10.55 -14.03
CA SER A 355 -11.62 -10.62 -14.13
C SER A 355 -12.22 -9.21 -14.25
N GLU A 356 -12.75 -8.92 -15.42
CA GLU A 356 -13.43 -7.67 -15.78
C GLU A 356 -14.83 -7.52 -15.17
N ASN A 357 -15.28 -8.41 -14.29
CA ASN A 357 -16.68 -8.46 -13.87
C ASN A 357 -16.91 -7.92 -12.47
N TYR A 358 -17.47 -6.70 -12.44
CA TYR A 358 -17.87 -5.93 -11.25
C TYR A 358 -19.20 -6.42 -10.61
N ALA A 359 -19.71 -7.58 -11.02
CA ALA A 359 -21.04 -8.07 -10.62
C ALA A 359 -21.05 -8.82 -9.26
N ASP A 360 -19.92 -9.42 -8.85
CA ASP A 360 -19.90 -10.25 -7.65
C ASP A 360 -19.82 -9.47 -6.33
N ALA A 361 -19.54 -8.16 -6.38
CA ALA A 361 -19.56 -7.30 -5.20
C ALA A 361 -20.97 -6.88 -4.75
N LYS A 362 -22.00 -7.11 -5.58
CA LYS A 362 -23.41 -6.78 -5.25
C LYS A 362 -24.20 -7.93 -4.63
N LYS A 363 -23.68 -9.17 -4.64
CA LYS A 363 -24.44 -10.34 -4.16
C LYS A 363 -24.38 -10.56 -2.64
N SER A 364 -23.64 -9.72 -1.90
CA SER A 364 -23.58 -9.73 -0.43
C SER A 364 -24.50 -8.71 0.25
N LEU A 365 -25.33 -7.99 -0.51
CA LEU A 365 -26.28 -7.00 0.01
C LEU A 365 -27.71 -7.35 -0.41
N SER A 366 -28.33 -8.28 0.32
CA SER A 366 -29.79 -8.40 0.36
C SER A 366 -30.34 -7.60 1.57
N PRO A 367 -31.52 -6.95 1.46
CA PRO A 367 -31.98 -6.00 2.47
C PRO A 367 -32.56 -6.72 3.69
N LEU A 368 -32.07 -6.40 4.88
CA LEU A 368 -32.72 -6.75 6.14
C LEU A 368 -33.92 -5.82 6.37
N SER A 369 -35.07 -6.42 6.72
CA SER A 369 -36.35 -5.77 6.99
C SER A 369 -36.30 -4.69 8.09
N PRO A 370 -37.29 -3.77 8.16
CA PRO A 370 -37.21 -2.58 9.02
C PRO A 370 -37.23 -2.94 10.52
N PRO A 371 -36.39 -2.31 11.37
CA PRO A 371 -36.45 -2.54 12.81
C PRO A 371 -37.66 -1.85 13.45
N LYS A 372 -38.32 -2.55 14.39
CA LYS A 372 -39.37 -2.02 15.27
C LYS A 372 -38.84 -0.91 16.20
N ALA A 373 -39.74 0.02 16.53
CA ALA A 373 -39.51 1.23 17.34
C ALA A 373 -38.88 0.98 18.73
N PRO A 374 -38.13 1.97 19.29
CA PRO A 374 -37.31 1.78 20.48
C PRO A 374 -38.12 1.86 21.80
N LYS A 375 -37.82 0.95 22.74
CA LYS A 375 -38.26 1.07 24.15
C LYS A 375 -37.25 1.91 24.97
N LYS A 376 -37.79 2.74 25.87
CA LYS A 376 -37.10 3.68 26.79
C LYS A 376 -35.95 3.04 27.63
N PRO A 377 -34.94 3.84 28.05
CA PRO A 377 -33.75 3.34 28.73
C PRO A 377 -34.01 2.94 30.19
N LYS A 378 -33.40 1.84 30.65
CA LYS A 378 -33.34 1.47 32.07
C LYS A 378 -32.02 1.95 32.70
N LYS A 379 -32.14 2.48 33.92
CA LYS A 379 -31.09 2.99 34.83
C LYS A 379 -29.97 1.95 35.11
N PRO A 380 -28.77 2.40 35.53
CA PRO A 380 -27.62 1.53 35.78
C PRO A 380 -27.84 0.69 37.05
N LYS A 381 -27.43 -0.58 37.01
CA LYS A 381 -27.46 -1.50 38.17
C LYS A 381 -26.08 -1.62 38.84
N ASN A 382 -26.16 -1.75 40.16
CA ASN A 382 -25.14 -1.74 41.21
C ASN A 382 -24.09 -2.89 41.08
N PRO A 383 -22.85 -2.76 41.61
CA PRO A 383 -21.75 -3.71 41.38
C PRO A 383 -21.75 -5.02 42.16
N ASN A 384 -22.76 -5.33 42.99
CA ASN A 384 -22.74 -6.47 43.91
C ASN A 384 -23.89 -7.47 43.69
N GLU A 385 -23.94 -8.12 42.53
CA GLU A 385 -24.75 -9.34 42.33
C GLU A 385 -23.87 -10.49 41.78
N PRO A 386 -23.96 -11.71 42.34
CA PRO A 386 -23.17 -12.86 41.88
C PRO A 386 -23.60 -13.32 40.48
N LYS A 387 -22.61 -13.59 39.62
CA LYS A 387 -22.79 -13.91 38.20
C LYS A 387 -23.37 -15.32 38.03
N VAL A 388 -24.66 -15.41 37.71
CA VAL A 388 -25.34 -16.68 37.40
C VAL A 388 -25.04 -17.10 35.95
N CYS A 389 -24.65 -18.36 35.75
CA CYS A 389 -24.38 -18.91 34.42
C CYS A 389 -25.63 -19.54 33.80
N PRO A 390 -25.83 -19.41 32.47
CA PRO A 390 -26.93 -20.06 31.78
C PRO A 390 -26.82 -21.59 31.82
N GLU A 391 -27.96 -22.25 31.63
CA GLU A 391 -28.16 -23.69 31.79
C GLU A 391 -27.10 -24.52 31.02
N GLY A 392 -26.49 -25.49 31.70
CA GLY A 392 -25.41 -26.32 31.14
C GLY A 392 -23.98 -25.76 31.24
N LYS A 393 -23.78 -24.61 31.91
CA LYS A 393 -22.45 -24.02 32.16
C LYS A 393 -22.20 -23.70 33.64
N VAL A 394 -20.95 -23.83 34.09
CA VAL A 394 -20.52 -23.48 35.46
C VAL A 394 -19.57 -22.29 35.46
N LEU A 395 -19.66 -21.45 36.49
CA LEU A 395 -18.78 -20.29 36.66
C LEU A 395 -17.38 -20.76 37.05
N ASN A 396 -16.36 -20.36 36.29
CA ASN A 396 -14.96 -20.59 36.65
C ASN A 396 -14.50 -19.49 37.65
N PRO A 397 -14.18 -19.83 38.91
CA PRO A 397 -13.85 -18.83 39.92
C PRO A 397 -12.51 -18.11 39.70
N ARG A 398 -11.60 -18.64 38.87
CA ARG A 398 -10.34 -17.95 38.49
C ARG A 398 -10.54 -16.88 37.41
N THR A 399 -11.52 -17.06 36.53
CA THR A 399 -11.67 -16.20 35.33
C THR A 399 -13.00 -15.45 35.30
N ASN A 400 -13.90 -15.73 36.24
CA ASN A 400 -15.24 -15.15 36.34
C ASN A 400 -16.08 -15.28 35.04
N ARG A 401 -15.88 -16.39 34.31
CA ARG A 401 -16.55 -16.74 33.05
C ARG A 401 -17.23 -18.11 33.13
N CYS A 402 -18.36 -18.27 32.45
CA CYS A 402 -19.14 -19.51 32.39
C CYS A 402 -18.58 -20.50 31.37
N ILE A 403 -18.28 -21.73 31.77
CA ILE A 403 -17.70 -22.80 30.94
C ILE A 403 -18.60 -24.04 30.89
N LEU A 404 -18.60 -24.77 29.77
CA LEU A 404 -19.40 -25.98 29.56
C LEU A 404 -18.86 -27.17 30.38
N ILE A 405 -19.76 -27.93 31.00
CA ILE A 405 -19.41 -29.15 31.72
C ILE A 405 -19.22 -30.29 30.71
N LYS A 406 -17.98 -30.54 30.26
CA LYS A 406 -17.61 -31.83 29.65
C LYS A 406 -16.30 -32.34 30.28
N ASN A 407 -16.40 -33.52 30.89
CA ASN A 407 -15.37 -34.40 31.47
C ASN A 407 -14.61 -33.89 32.72
N VAL A 408 -15.16 -34.21 33.89
CA VAL A 408 -14.45 -34.18 35.18
C VAL A 408 -14.27 -35.63 35.67
N LYS A 409 -13.03 -36.08 35.87
CA LYS A 409 -12.68 -37.08 36.89
C LYS A 409 -11.68 -36.42 37.87
N LYS A 410 -12.25 -35.94 38.99
CA LYS A 410 -11.81 -35.78 40.42
C LYS A 410 -10.31 -35.59 40.80
N PRO A 411 -9.99 -35.07 42.00
CA PRO A 411 -10.33 -33.78 42.62
C PRO A 411 -9.07 -33.00 43.13
N LEU A 412 -9.24 -31.70 43.45
CA LEU A 412 -8.19 -30.80 43.98
C LEU A 412 -7.88 -31.04 45.48
N LYS A 413 -6.61 -30.89 45.88
CA LYS A 413 -6.19 -30.63 47.28
C LYS A 413 -5.78 -29.15 47.48
N PRO A 414 -5.90 -28.58 48.71
CA PRO A 414 -5.87 -27.13 48.97
C PRO A 414 -4.45 -26.54 49.09
N PRO A 415 -4.29 -25.19 49.08
CA PRO A 415 -3.01 -24.52 48.94
C PRO A 415 -2.28 -24.30 50.28
N LYS A 416 -0.96 -24.42 50.29
CA LYS A 416 -0.09 -23.78 51.30
C LYS A 416 1.16 -23.20 50.63
N SER A 417 1.49 -21.98 51.06
CA SER A 417 2.64 -21.18 50.63
C SER A 417 3.91 -21.53 51.45
N PRO A 418 5.05 -20.85 51.24
CA PRO A 418 6.30 -21.44 50.74
C PRO A 418 7.30 -21.81 51.85
N LYS A 419 8.15 -22.82 51.64
CA LYS A 419 9.44 -22.99 52.32
C LYS A 419 10.38 -23.86 51.46
N SER A 420 11.65 -23.49 51.46
CA SER A 420 12.77 -23.98 50.65
C SER A 420 13.39 -25.29 51.22
N PRO A 421 14.58 -25.74 50.75
CA PRO A 421 14.79 -26.82 49.79
C PRO A 421 15.29 -28.12 50.45
N LYS A 422 15.07 -29.30 49.83
CA LYS A 422 16.00 -30.46 49.83
C LYS A 422 15.52 -31.66 49.00
N SER A 423 16.36 -32.00 48.01
CA SER A 423 16.80 -33.33 47.53
C SER A 423 15.84 -34.38 46.92
N PRO A 424 16.31 -35.17 45.93
CA PRO A 424 15.45 -35.79 44.92
C PRO A 424 15.11 -37.27 45.20
N LYS A 425 13.92 -37.70 44.76
CA LYS A 425 13.55 -39.13 44.57
C LYS A 425 13.21 -39.38 43.09
N PRO A 426 13.35 -40.63 42.59
CA PRO A 426 13.84 -40.95 41.25
C PRO A 426 12.71 -40.97 40.23
N THR A 427 12.91 -40.32 39.09
CA THR A 427 11.98 -40.35 37.96
C THR A 427 12.48 -41.29 36.87
N GLN A 428 11.56 -42.11 36.37
CA GLN A 428 11.74 -43.08 35.29
C GLN A 428 12.46 -42.48 34.06
N PRO A 429 13.27 -43.27 33.33
CA PRO A 429 14.04 -42.78 32.19
C PRO A 429 13.13 -42.27 31.08
N LYS A 430 13.35 -41.01 30.69
CA LYS A 430 12.60 -40.30 29.66
C LYS A 430 13.04 -40.80 28.27
N VAL A 431 12.23 -41.66 27.65
CA VAL A 431 12.46 -42.15 26.28
C VAL A 431 12.11 -41.03 25.28
N CYS A 432 13.01 -40.78 24.32
CA CYS A 432 12.81 -39.76 23.29
C CYS A 432 12.15 -40.33 22.02
N PRO A 433 11.35 -39.53 21.30
CA PRO A 433 10.76 -39.95 20.02
C PRO A 433 11.81 -40.26 18.96
N GLU A 434 11.45 -41.10 17.99
CA GLU A 434 12.31 -41.58 16.91
C GLU A 434 13.04 -40.42 16.18
N GLY A 435 14.37 -40.55 16.04
CA GLY A 435 15.24 -39.52 15.45
C GLY A 435 15.68 -38.39 16.39
N LYS A 436 15.40 -38.48 17.70
CA LYS A 436 15.90 -37.56 18.73
C LYS A 436 16.56 -38.31 19.88
N VAL A 437 17.63 -37.74 20.42
CA VAL A 437 18.39 -38.29 21.57
C VAL A 437 18.22 -37.41 22.81
N LEU A 438 18.18 -38.01 24.00
CA LEU A 438 18.05 -37.28 25.26
C LEU A 438 19.36 -36.56 25.57
N ASN A 439 19.33 -35.24 25.70
CA ASN A 439 20.49 -34.48 26.13
C ASN A 439 20.64 -34.59 27.66
N PRO A 440 21.73 -35.17 28.20
CA PRO A 440 21.88 -35.42 29.64
C PRO A 440 22.03 -34.14 30.47
N LYS A 441 22.52 -33.03 29.89
CA LYS A 441 22.66 -31.74 30.61
C LYS A 441 21.32 -31.02 30.78
N THR A 442 20.36 -31.26 29.88
CA THR A 442 19.11 -30.48 29.84
C THR A 442 17.85 -31.34 30.03
N ASN A 443 17.97 -32.67 30.05
CA ASN A 443 16.85 -33.62 30.11
C ASN A 443 15.75 -33.37 29.06
N ARG A 444 16.17 -32.87 27.88
CA ARG A 444 15.31 -32.61 26.70
C ARG A 444 15.78 -33.43 25.51
N CYS A 445 14.84 -33.92 24.72
CA CYS A 445 15.11 -34.65 23.48
C CYS A 445 15.52 -33.67 22.38
N ILE A 446 16.72 -33.84 21.82
CA ILE A 446 17.27 -33.02 20.74
C ILE A 446 17.46 -33.87 19.48
N ILE A 447 17.39 -33.24 18.30
CA ILE A 447 17.59 -33.93 17.02
C ILE A 447 19.05 -34.32 16.89
N ASP A 448 19.31 -35.61 16.64
CA ASP A 448 20.66 -36.09 16.38
C ASP A 448 21.10 -35.62 14.98
N LYS A 449 22.15 -34.81 14.93
CA LYS A 449 22.66 -34.23 13.67
C LYS A 449 23.48 -35.23 12.84
N ASN A 450 23.72 -36.44 13.36
CA ASN A 450 24.49 -37.48 12.67
C ASN A 450 23.65 -38.58 12.00
N VAL A 451 22.31 -38.48 12.01
CA VAL A 451 21.44 -39.42 11.26
C VAL A 451 21.06 -38.81 9.90
N LYS A 452 21.75 -39.23 8.83
CA LYS A 452 21.31 -38.95 7.46
C LYS A 452 20.02 -39.71 7.19
N LYS A 453 18.89 -39.00 7.06
CA LYS A 453 17.64 -39.60 6.54
C LYS A 453 17.88 -40.20 5.15
N PRO A 454 17.31 -41.39 4.84
CA PRO A 454 17.21 -41.86 3.46
C PRO A 454 16.43 -40.82 2.66
N LYS A 455 17.00 -40.34 1.54
CA LYS A 455 16.27 -39.48 0.61
C LYS A 455 15.28 -40.33 -0.16
N GLU A 456 13.99 -40.04 -0.04
CA GLU A 456 12.98 -40.60 -0.94
C GLU A 456 13.33 -40.25 -2.40
N PRO A 457 13.07 -41.15 -3.37
CA PRO A 457 13.40 -40.93 -4.77
C PRO A 457 12.63 -39.73 -5.32
N LYS A 458 13.35 -38.80 -5.96
CA LYS A 458 12.76 -37.63 -6.60
C LYS A 458 11.99 -38.06 -7.85
N VAL A 459 10.67 -38.12 -7.75
CA VAL A 459 9.78 -38.40 -8.90
C VAL A 459 9.69 -37.16 -9.79
N CYS A 460 9.92 -37.33 -11.10
CA CYS A 460 9.82 -36.26 -12.08
C CYS A 460 8.39 -36.13 -12.65
N PRO A 461 7.95 -34.91 -12.99
CA PRO A 461 6.66 -34.69 -13.65
C PRO A 461 6.55 -35.45 -14.98
N GLU A 462 5.32 -35.72 -15.40
CA GLU A 462 5.02 -36.44 -16.65
C GLU A 462 5.72 -35.78 -17.87
N GLY A 463 6.31 -36.61 -18.73
CA GLY A 463 7.13 -36.15 -19.87
C GLY A 463 8.60 -35.81 -19.55
N LYS A 464 9.04 -35.95 -18.29
CA LYS A 464 10.44 -35.74 -17.88
C LYS A 464 11.06 -36.97 -17.20
N VAL A 465 12.39 -37.10 -17.27
CA VAL A 465 13.18 -38.15 -16.62
C VAL A 465 14.24 -37.52 -15.72
N LEU A 466 14.56 -38.19 -14.59
CA LEU A 466 15.57 -37.71 -13.66
C LEU A 466 16.95 -37.95 -14.26
N ASN A 467 17.75 -36.90 -14.42
CA ASN A 467 19.14 -37.05 -14.78
C ASN A 467 19.94 -37.45 -13.52
N PRO A 468 20.56 -38.64 -13.47
CA PRO A 468 21.27 -39.12 -12.28
C PRO A 468 22.54 -38.33 -11.98
N LYS A 469 23.19 -37.72 -12.99
CA LYS A 469 24.39 -36.88 -12.79
C LYS A 469 24.06 -35.53 -12.15
N THR A 470 22.90 -34.96 -12.45
CA THR A 470 22.55 -33.59 -12.01
C THR A 470 21.41 -33.51 -10.99
N GLY A 471 20.68 -34.61 -10.76
CA GLY A 471 19.51 -34.64 -9.88
C GLY A 471 18.34 -33.76 -10.35
N ARG A 472 18.34 -33.36 -11.63
CA ARG A 472 17.30 -32.50 -12.25
C ARG A 472 16.45 -33.29 -13.25
N CYS A 473 15.17 -32.95 -13.35
CA CYS A 473 14.26 -33.53 -14.33
C CYS A 473 14.46 -32.87 -15.70
N ILE A 474 14.78 -33.67 -16.72
CA ILE A 474 14.99 -33.24 -18.10
C ILE A 474 13.90 -33.82 -19.02
N LEU A 475 13.59 -33.15 -20.13
CA LEU A 475 12.56 -33.63 -21.07
C LEU A 475 12.99 -34.94 -21.74
N LYS A 476 12.07 -35.91 -21.85
CA LYS A 476 12.32 -37.23 -22.45
C LYS A 476 12.89 -37.16 -23.89
N ASN A 477 12.55 -36.12 -24.65
CA ASN A 477 13.00 -35.95 -26.03
C ASN A 477 14.37 -35.25 -26.17
N SER A 478 15.00 -34.82 -25.07
CA SER A 478 16.33 -34.20 -25.13
C SER A 478 17.41 -35.23 -25.49
N ALA A 479 18.46 -34.79 -26.21
CA ALA A 479 19.60 -35.65 -26.55
C ALA A 479 20.26 -36.28 -25.31
N THR A 480 20.24 -35.56 -24.19
CA THR A 480 20.72 -36.04 -22.88
C THR A 480 19.81 -37.11 -22.28
N ALA A 481 18.49 -37.03 -22.47
CA ALA A 481 17.54 -38.06 -22.01
C ALA A 481 17.56 -39.32 -22.87
N LYS A 482 17.77 -39.19 -24.19
CA LYS A 482 17.92 -40.34 -25.11
C LYS A 482 19.15 -41.21 -24.83
N LYS A 483 20.14 -40.70 -24.08
CA LYS A 483 21.30 -41.48 -23.61
C LYS A 483 21.08 -42.12 -22.23
N LEU A 484 19.96 -41.83 -21.58
CA LEU A 484 19.63 -42.26 -20.21
C LEU A 484 18.43 -43.22 -20.16
N LEU A 485 17.65 -43.28 -21.24
CA LEU A 485 16.65 -44.30 -21.56
C LEU A 485 17.30 -45.31 -22.50
#